data_AF-V5HGK4-F1
#
_entry.id   AF-V5HGK4-F1
#
_cell.length_a   1.000
_cell.length_b   1.000
_cell.length_c   1.000
_cell.angle_alpha   90.00
_cell.angle_beta   90.00
_cell.angle_gamma   90.00
#
_symmetry.space_group_name_H-M   'P 1'
#
loop_
_entity.id
_entity.type
_entity.pdbx_description
1 polymer ?
#
loop_
_entity_poly.entity_id
_entity_poly.type
_entity_poly.pdbx_seq_one_letter_code
_entity_poly.pdbx_strand_id
1 'polypeptide(L)' 'KENIAASLPKKSKMDSDFHSLPTRQYLDQTVVPILLQALSTLAKERPPNPIEYLANYLIRNKTQFEHGSQSVNGQN' A
#
# COMPACT_ATOMS: atom_id res chain seq x y z
N LYS A 1 29.54 17.86 -33.83
CA LYS A 1 28.17 18.30 -33.46
C LYS A 1 27.51 17.14 -32.74
N GLU A 2 27.48 17.22 -31.41
CA GLU A 2 26.80 16.27 -30.53
C GLU A 2 25.31 16.14 -30.86
N ASN A 3 24.73 14.96 -30.66
CA ASN A 3 23.31 14.84 -30.37
C ASN A 3 23.11 13.82 -29.24
N ILE A 4 23.00 14.37 -28.05
CA ILE A 4 22.66 13.68 -26.81
C ILE A 4 21.14 13.45 -26.82
N ALA A 5 20.71 12.22 -27.05
CA ALA A 5 19.35 11.79 -26.70
C ALA A 5 19.45 10.88 -25.47
N ALA A 6 19.60 11.52 -24.31
CA ALA A 6 19.54 10.87 -23.01
C ALA A 6 18.17 10.22 -22.83
N SER A 7 18.15 8.89 -22.83
CA SER A 7 17.03 8.05 -22.45
C SER A 7 16.77 8.22 -20.95
N LEU A 8 15.90 9.16 -20.60
CA LEU A 8 15.35 9.33 -19.25
C LEU A 8 14.53 8.08 -18.85
N PRO A 9 14.72 7.54 -17.63
CA PRO A 9 13.90 6.44 -17.14
C PRO A 9 12.47 6.95 -16.94
N LYS A 10 11.51 6.29 -17.61
CA LYS A 10 10.07 6.47 -17.40
C LYS A 10 9.78 6.22 -15.92
N LYS A 11 9.61 7.29 -15.12
CA LYS A 11 8.98 7.20 -13.80
C LYS A 11 7.66 6.45 -13.98
N SER A 12 7.52 5.35 -13.25
CA SER A 12 6.33 4.50 -13.17
C SER A 12 5.08 5.35 -13.03
N LYS A 13 4.13 5.20 -13.95
CA LYS A 13 2.81 5.88 -13.87
C LYS A 13 2.05 5.56 -12.57
N MET A 14 2.42 4.50 -11.84
CA MET A 14 1.79 4.13 -10.56
C MET A 14 2.02 5.14 -9.42
N ASP A 15 3.16 5.82 -9.37
CA ASP A 15 3.43 6.77 -8.27
C ASP A 15 2.57 8.04 -8.41
N SER A 16 2.28 8.46 -9.65
CA SER A 16 1.43 9.63 -9.91
C SER A 16 -0.04 9.41 -9.54
N ASP A 17 -0.50 8.17 -9.54
CA ASP A 17 -1.92 7.87 -9.35
C ASP A 17 -2.33 8.08 -7.88
N PHE A 18 -1.47 7.75 -6.91
CA PHE A 18 -1.80 7.88 -5.48
C PHE A 18 -1.72 9.31 -4.96
N HIS A 19 -0.84 10.15 -5.52
CA HIS A 19 -0.64 11.52 -5.05
C HIS A 19 -1.86 12.44 -5.28
N SER A 20 -2.76 12.08 -6.18
CA SER A 20 -3.97 12.85 -6.48
C SER A 20 -5.24 12.32 -5.78
N LEU A 21 -5.17 11.16 -5.13
CA LEU A 21 -6.34 10.55 -4.50
C LEU A 21 -6.79 11.33 -3.25
N PRO A 22 -8.10 11.40 -2.99
CA PRO A 22 -8.62 11.79 -1.69
C PRO A 22 -8.03 10.90 -0.58
N THR A 23 -7.72 11.49 0.58
CA THR A 23 -7.06 10.81 1.70
C THR A 23 -7.69 9.46 2.06
N ARG A 24 -9.03 9.40 2.11
CA ARG A 24 -9.74 8.16 2.40
C ARG A 24 -9.43 7.07 1.39
N GLN A 25 -9.47 7.40 0.11
CA GLN A 25 -9.23 6.45 -0.97
C GLN A 25 -7.78 5.97 -1.00
N TYR A 26 -6.82 6.87 -0.73
CA TYR A 26 -5.42 6.47 -0.56
C TYR A 26 -5.27 5.45 0.57
N LEU A 27 -5.86 5.69 1.74
CA LEU A 27 -5.77 4.76 2.87
C LEU A 27 -6.48 3.43 2.57
N ASP A 28 -7.68 3.49 1.99
CA ASP A 28 -8.50 2.33 1.61
C ASP A 28 -7.74 1.40 0.63
N GLN A 29 -6.97 1.98 -0.30
CA GLN A 29 -6.23 1.22 -1.32
C GLN A 29 -4.82 0.78 -0.92
N THR A 30 -4.26 1.33 0.16
CA THR A 30 -2.85 1.06 0.54
C THR A 30 -2.73 0.26 1.82
N VAL A 31 -3.39 0.68 2.90
CA VAL A 31 -3.08 0.18 4.25
C VAL A 31 -4.30 -0.33 5.01
N VAL A 32 -5.52 0.08 4.66
CA VAL A 32 -6.72 -0.32 5.41
C VAL A 32 -6.94 -1.85 5.41
N PRO A 33 -6.79 -2.59 4.30
CA PRO A 33 -7.05 -4.04 4.33
C PRO A 33 -6.16 -4.79 5.33
N ILE A 34 -4.86 -4.50 5.33
CA ILE A 34 -3.91 -5.13 6.25
C ILE A 34 -4.13 -4.65 7.70
N LEU A 35 -4.46 -3.38 7.91
CA LEU A 35 -4.77 -2.83 9.24
C LEU A 35 -6.01 -3.46 9.85
N LEU A 36 -7.08 -3.67 9.08
CA LEU A 36 -8.30 -4.32 9.56
C LEU A 36 -8.03 -5.76 10.01
N GLN A 37 -7.24 -6.51 9.24
CA GLN A 37 -6.86 -7.87 9.60
C GLN A 37 -6.00 -7.89 10.87
N ALA A 38 -5.01 -7.01 10.96
CA ALA A 38 -4.09 -6.92 12.09
C ALA A 38 -4.79 -6.46 13.38
N LEU A 39 -5.72 -5.50 13.30
CA LEU A 39 -6.51 -5.05 14.44
C LEU A 39 -7.47 -6.15 14.92
N SER A 40 -8.00 -6.96 14.01
CA SER A 40 -8.86 -8.10 14.35
C SER A 40 -8.10 -9.18 15.12
N THR A 41 -6.86 -9.49 14.76
CA THR A 41 -6.02 -10.44 15.51
C THR A 41 -5.56 -9.85 16.83
N LEU A 42 -5.12 -8.59 16.83
CA LEU A 42 -4.70 -7.88 18.04
C LEU A 42 -5.82 -7.84 19.09
N ALA A 43 -7.06 -7.55 18.69
CA ALA A 43 -8.21 -7.49 19.60
C ALA A 43 -8.56 -8.85 20.23
N LYS A 44 -8.27 -9.95 19.52
CA LYS A 44 -8.48 -11.33 19.99
C LYS A 44 -7.39 -11.77 20.95
N GLU A 45 -6.12 -11.57 20.60
CA GLU A 45 -4.98 -12.07 21.38
C GLU A 45 -4.63 -11.19 22.58
N ARG A 46 -4.90 -9.88 22.50
CA ARG A 46 -4.59 -8.87 23.54
C ARG A 46 -3.17 -9.04 24.12
N PRO A 47 -2.12 -9.01 23.28
CA PRO A 47 -0.75 -9.19 23.74
C PRO A 47 -0.30 -8.04 24.66
N PRO A 48 0.71 -8.26 25.52
CA PRO A 48 1.19 -7.24 26.46
C PRO A 48 1.78 -5.99 25.77
N ASN A 49 2.34 -6.16 24.58
CA ASN A 49 2.91 -5.07 23.76
C ASN A 49 2.11 -4.91 22.46
N PRO A 50 0.94 -4.23 22.48
CA PRO A 50 0.03 -4.20 21.33
C PRO A 50 0.61 -3.49 20.10
N ILE A 51 1.41 -2.43 20.31
CA ILE A 51 2.04 -1.66 19.22
C ILE A 51 3.09 -2.51 18.49
N GLU A 52 3.96 -3.17 19.25
CA GLU A 52 5.01 -4.03 18.69
C GLU A 52 4.40 -5.22 17.93
N TYR A 53 3.36 -5.84 18.49
CA TYR A 53 2.61 -6.88 17.82
C TYR A 53 2.04 -6.39 16.49
N LEU A 54 1.37 -5.24 16.48
CA LEU A 54 0.77 -4.67 15.27
C LEU A 54 1.84 -4.37 14.21
N ALA A 55 2.93 -3.71 14.59
CA ALA A 55 4.03 -3.41 13.67
C ALA A 55 4.62 -4.68 13.05
N ASN A 56 4.90 -5.69 13.88
CA ASN A 56 5.39 -6.99 13.42
C ASN A 56 4.40 -7.69 12.49
N TYR A 57 3.10 -7.60 12.77
CA TYR A 57 2.06 -8.13 11.90
C TYR A 57 2.11 -7.48 10.52
N LEU A 58 2.19 -6.15 10.45
CA LEU A 58 2.25 -5.41 9.19
C LEU A 58 3.48 -5.81 8.37
N ILE A 59 4.66 -5.86 8.99
CA ILE A 59 5.93 -6.20 8.31
C ILE A 59 5.88 -7.63 7.75
N ARG A 60 5.38 -8.59 8.53
CA ARG A 60 5.32 -10.01 8.14
C ARG A 60 4.33 -10.28 7.01
N ASN A 61 3.23 -9.53 6.97
CA ASN A 61 2.15 -9.76 6.01
C ASN A 61 2.18 -8.80 4.82
N LYS A 62 3.07 -7.79 4.81
CA LYS A 62 3.16 -6.75 3.77
C LYS A 62 3.06 -7.29 2.34
N THR A 63 3.81 -8.34 2.01
CA THR A 63 3.86 -8.90 0.64
C THR A 63 2.52 -9.45 0.15
N GLN A 64 1.63 -9.86 1.05
CA GLN A 64 0.30 -10.37 0.70
C GLN A 64 -0.67 -9.24 0.34
N PHE A 65 -0.38 -8.01 0.78
CA PHE A 65 -1.28 -6.86 0.64
C PHE A 65 -0.77 -5.80 -0.34
N GLU A 66 0.50 -5.81 -0.75
CA GLU A 66 1.05 -4.87 -1.74
C GLU A 66 0.45 -5.02 -3.15
N HIS A 67 -0.22 -6.14 -3.46
CA HIS A 67 -0.80 -6.42 -4.78
C HIS A 67 -2.33 -6.24 -4.85
N GLY A 68 -2.96 -5.70 -3.80
CA GLY A 68 -4.42 -5.60 -3.68
C GLY A 68 -5.10 -4.57 -4.60
N SER A 69 -4.35 -3.78 -5.37
CA SER A 69 -4.88 -2.58 -6.06
C SER A 69 -4.92 -2.70 -7.59
N GLN A 70 -4.86 -3.91 -8.16
CA GLN A 70 -4.95 -4.11 -9.63
C GLN A 70 -6.33 -4.46 -10.17
N SER A 71 -7.41 -4.37 -9.38
CA SER A 71 -8.71 -4.92 -9.81
C SER A 71 -9.91 -4.00 -9.61
N VAL A 72 -9.82 -2.69 -9.89
CA VAL A 72 -11.02 -1.84 -10.11
C VAL A 72 -10.74 -0.67 -11.05
N ASN A 73 -10.51 -0.92 -12.34
CA ASN A 73 -10.67 0.15 -13.33
C ASN A 73 -11.11 -0.37 -14.71
N GLY A 74 -12.21 -1.13 -14.70
CA GLY A 74 -12.95 -1.51 -15.91
C GLY A 74 -14.44 -1.39 -15.65
N GLN A 75 -15.09 -0.46 -16.35
CA GLN A 75 -16.54 -0.28 -16.52
C GLN A 75 -17.29 0.45 -15.38
N ASN A 76 -17.48 1.76 -15.56
CA ASN A 76 -18.82 2.33 -15.75
C ASN A 76 -18.74 3.67 -16.47
#